data_AF-A0A7Y7IP89-F1
#
_entry.id   AF-A0A7Y7IP89-F1
#
_cell.length_a   1.000
_cell.length_b   1.000
_cell.length_c   1.000
_cell.angle_alpha   90.00
_cell.angle_beta   90.00
_cell.angle_gamma   90.00
#
_symmetry.space_group_name_H-M   'P 1'
#
loop_
_entity.id
_entity.type
_entity.pdbx_description
1 polymer ?
#
loop_
_entity_poly.entity_id
_entity_poly.type
_entity_poly.pdbx_seq_one_letter_code
_entity_poly.pdbx_strand_id
1 'polypeptide(L)'
;MPPLQNNAATPETSPGAAGEPSARPRFADVGSRYYGILLASMAVIVILSNIGASKGVQFGPIVTDGGFFLFPFAYILGDVISEIYGFKMARKAIFTTFALSVFASLSYWVIIALPGFTDDYGIAKQHALVEALGPVPQIVLASLLAFLAGQTINSLIMVRLKARQGERKLWMRLMGSSGVGEFIDTLIFCTIAAPVIGIVGFGMFANYVVVGFLYKVGVQYLLVPVTTLVIGWFKRHEPTYAA
;
A
#
# COMPACT_ATOMS: atom_id res chain seq x y z
N MET A 1 17.59 65.20 -59.71
CA MET A 1 17.85 63.76 -59.91
C MET A 1 17.75 63.07 -58.56
N PRO A 2 16.85 62.09 -58.38
CA PRO A 2 16.75 61.25 -57.16
C PRO A 2 17.82 60.14 -57.19
N PRO A 3 18.08 59.43 -56.07
CA PRO A 3 17.42 58.13 -55.84
C PRO A 3 17.00 57.91 -54.35
N LEU A 4 15.76 57.49 -54.08
CA LEU A 4 15.31 56.10 -53.83
C LEU A 4 15.95 55.42 -52.61
N GLN A 5 15.24 55.50 -51.46
CA GLN A 5 15.33 54.47 -50.41
C GLN A 5 13.94 53.86 -50.15
N ASN A 6 13.96 52.55 -50.29
CA ASN A 6 12.87 51.59 -50.24
C ASN A 6 12.59 51.22 -48.78
N ASN A 7 11.45 51.62 -48.22
CA ASN A 7 10.97 51.08 -46.93
C ASN A 7 9.65 50.36 -47.16
N ALA A 8 9.76 49.05 -47.40
CA ALA A 8 8.65 48.12 -47.30
C ALA A 8 8.29 47.95 -45.82
N ALA A 9 7.11 48.41 -45.41
CA ALA A 9 6.52 48.09 -44.13
C ALA A 9 6.01 46.64 -44.16
N THR A 10 6.67 45.75 -43.42
CA THR A 10 6.14 44.43 -43.08
C THR A 10 5.11 44.56 -41.94
N PRO A 11 3.98 43.86 -42.00
CA PRO A 11 2.93 43.96 -40.99
C PRO A 11 3.34 43.28 -39.68
N GLU A 12 3.04 43.93 -38.55
CA GLU A 12 3.18 43.39 -37.20
C GLU A 12 2.39 42.09 -37.05
N THR A 13 3.11 40.98 -36.81
CA THR A 13 2.51 39.72 -36.38
C THR A 13 2.44 39.72 -34.86
N SER A 14 1.21 39.87 -34.32
CA SER A 14 0.92 39.61 -32.91
C SER A 14 1.28 38.16 -32.57
N PRO A 15 2.11 37.88 -31.54
CA PRO A 15 2.22 36.55 -31.00
C PRO A 15 0.94 36.25 -30.22
N GLY A 16 0.11 35.40 -30.82
CA GLY A 16 -1.08 34.85 -30.19
C GLY A 16 -0.77 34.20 -28.85
N ALA A 17 -1.74 34.33 -27.94
CA ALA A 17 -1.77 33.72 -26.63
C ALA A 17 -1.29 32.26 -26.65
N ALA A 18 -0.10 32.02 -26.11
CA ALA A 18 0.37 30.70 -25.78
C ALA A 18 -0.55 30.16 -24.67
N GLY A 19 -1.31 29.11 -24.99
CA GLY A 19 -2.18 28.42 -24.04
C GLY A 19 -1.39 27.98 -22.81
N GLU A 20 -2.00 28.15 -21.65
CA GLU A 20 -1.45 27.74 -20.36
C GLU A 20 -0.97 26.28 -20.43
N PRO A 21 0.28 25.98 -20.03
CA PRO A 21 0.74 24.61 -19.94
C PRO A 21 -0.10 23.89 -18.88
N SER A 22 -0.79 22.80 -19.26
CA SER A 22 -1.53 21.97 -18.32
C SER A 22 -0.63 21.62 -17.15
N ALA A 23 -1.02 22.03 -15.94
CA ALA A 23 -0.19 21.94 -14.74
C ALA A 23 0.38 20.53 -14.58
N ARG A 24 1.69 20.38 -14.78
CA ARG A 24 2.39 19.12 -14.49
C ARG A 24 2.19 18.81 -13.00
N PRO A 25 1.86 17.56 -12.64
CA PRO A 25 1.70 17.20 -11.23
C PRO A 25 3.01 17.48 -10.47
N ARG A 26 2.92 18.26 -9.39
CA ARG A 26 4.03 18.62 -8.48
C ARG A 26 4.17 17.53 -7.40
N PHE A 27 5.41 17.15 -7.09
CA PHE A 27 5.75 16.16 -6.04
C PHE A 27 6.80 16.75 -5.10
N ALA A 28 6.71 16.48 -3.80
CA ALA A 28 7.67 16.97 -2.81
C ALA A 28 9.04 16.26 -2.91
N ASP A 29 10.12 16.96 -2.58
CA ASP A 29 11.49 16.41 -2.55
C ASP A 29 11.69 15.41 -1.39
N VAL A 30 12.51 14.38 -1.60
CA VAL A 30 12.79 13.24 -0.71
C VAL A 30 13.48 13.70 0.59
N GLY A 31 13.97 14.94 0.65
CA GLY A 31 14.51 15.59 1.85
C GLY A 31 13.47 16.08 2.86
N SER A 32 12.17 15.89 2.64
CA SER A 32 11.13 16.29 3.60
C SER A 32 11.15 15.45 4.88
N ARG A 33 11.13 16.12 6.03
CA ARG A 33 10.98 15.51 7.37
C ARG A 33 9.78 14.56 7.46
N TYR A 34 8.71 14.82 6.71
CA TYR A 34 7.47 14.04 6.79
C TYR A 34 7.56 12.69 6.09
N TYR A 35 8.33 12.56 5.00
CA TYR A 35 8.46 11.29 4.29
C TYR A 35 9.07 10.20 5.18
N GLY A 36 10.11 10.55 5.94
CA GLY A 36 10.74 9.63 6.88
C GLY A 36 9.79 9.16 7.98
N ILE A 37 8.96 10.06 8.52
CA ILE A 37 7.96 9.73 9.55
C ILE A 37 6.87 8.83 8.96
N LEU A 38 6.36 9.13 7.77
CA LEU A 38 5.34 8.34 7.09
C LEU A 38 5.86 6.93 6.76
N LEU A 39 7.09 6.84 6.24
CA LEU A 39 7.76 5.57 5.95
C LEU A 39 7.95 4.73 7.23
N ALA A 40 8.47 5.34 8.30
CA ALA A 40 8.67 4.64 9.57
C ALA A 40 7.34 4.17 10.16
N SER A 41 6.30 5.00 10.12
CA SER A 41 4.95 4.67 10.59
C SER A 41 4.37 3.50 9.79
N MET A 42 4.49 3.55 8.46
CA MET A 42 4.05 2.49 7.56
C MET A 42 4.78 1.18 7.87
N ALA A 43 6.11 1.24 8.04
CA ALA A 43 6.92 0.07 8.36
C ALA A 43 6.50 -0.57 9.68
N VAL A 44 6.36 0.21 10.74
CA VAL A 44 5.92 -0.27 12.06
C VAL A 44 4.52 -0.89 11.98
N ILE A 45 3.56 -0.22 11.33
CA ILE A 45 2.19 -0.72 11.20
C ILE A 45 2.17 -2.05 10.45
N VAL A 46 2.91 -2.18 9.34
CA VAL A 46 2.93 -3.43 8.56
C VAL A 46 3.63 -4.55 9.33
N ILE A 47 4.72 -4.27 10.04
CA ILE A 47 5.40 -5.27 10.90
C ILE A 47 4.45 -5.74 12.00
N LEU A 48 3.81 -4.82 12.72
CA LEU A 48 2.83 -5.16 13.76
C LEU A 48 1.62 -5.90 13.20
N SER A 49 1.17 -5.55 11.99
CA SER A 49 0.09 -6.25 11.31
C SER A 49 0.46 -7.68 10.97
N ASN A 50 1.68 -7.93 10.47
CA ASN A 50 2.15 -9.29 10.18
C ASN A 50 2.29 -10.14 11.46
N ILE A 51 2.74 -9.53 12.56
CA ILE A 51 2.78 -10.21 13.87
C ILE A 51 1.36 -10.48 14.38
N GLY A 52 0.47 -9.50 14.36
CA GLY A 52 -0.92 -9.68 14.78
C GLY A 52 -1.66 -10.72 13.93
N ALA A 53 -1.36 -10.77 12.64
CA ALA A 53 -1.93 -11.73 11.71
C ALA A 53 -1.46 -13.16 11.94
N SER A 54 -0.46 -13.43 12.81
CA SER A 54 -0.14 -14.80 13.24
C SER A 54 -1.22 -15.42 14.14
N LYS A 55 -2.15 -14.60 14.63
CA LYS A 55 -3.24 -15.01 15.50
C LYS A 55 -4.56 -14.95 14.74
N GLY A 56 -5.23 -16.10 14.60
CA GLY A 56 -6.62 -16.14 14.15
C GLY A 56 -7.56 -15.48 15.17
N VAL A 57 -8.59 -14.78 14.68
CA VAL A 57 -9.57 -14.07 15.49
C VAL A 57 -10.97 -14.42 14.98
N GLN A 58 -11.89 -14.69 15.90
CA GLN A 58 -13.26 -15.02 15.58
C GLN A 58 -14.24 -14.18 16.40
N PHE A 59 -15.14 -13.46 15.71
CA PHE A 59 -16.25 -12.72 16.29
C PHE A 59 -17.56 -13.38 15.86
N GLY A 60 -18.03 -14.37 16.63
CA GLY A 60 -19.20 -15.16 16.24
C GLY A 60 -18.99 -15.85 14.89
N PRO A 61 -19.78 -15.54 13.84
CA PRO A 61 -19.61 -16.13 12.50
C PRO A 61 -18.49 -15.48 11.67
N ILE A 62 -17.88 -14.38 12.15
CA ILE A 62 -16.86 -13.63 11.41
C ILE A 62 -15.48 -14.17 11.78
N VAL A 63 -14.75 -14.66 10.77
CA VAL A 63 -13.37 -15.15 10.92
C VAL A 63 -12.42 -14.14 10.29
N THR A 64 -11.39 -13.76 11.04
CA THR A 64 -10.35 -12.82 10.62
C THR A 64 -9.03 -13.14 11.31
N ASP A 65 -8.05 -12.27 11.19
CA ASP A 65 -6.74 -12.36 11.83
C ASP A 65 -6.51 -11.14 12.73
N GLY A 66 -5.56 -11.22 13.67
CA GLY A 66 -5.30 -10.14 14.63
C GLY A 66 -4.71 -8.87 14.02
N GLY A 67 -4.27 -8.89 12.76
CA GLY A 67 -3.73 -7.73 12.04
C GLY A 67 -4.80 -6.88 11.35
N PHE A 68 -6.04 -7.37 11.21
CA PHE A 68 -7.07 -6.74 10.38
C PHE A 68 -7.34 -5.25 10.66
N PHE A 69 -7.27 -4.83 11.94
CA PHE A 69 -7.56 -3.45 12.34
C PHE A 69 -6.42 -2.47 12.02
N LEU A 70 -5.22 -2.96 11.69
CA LEU A 70 -4.06 -2.13 11.30
C LEU A 70 -4.06 -1.80 9.80
N PHE A 71 -4.72 -2.62 8.98
CA PHE A 71 -4.88 -2.41 7.54
C PHE A 71 -5.40 -1.01 7.16
N PRO A 72 -6.45 -0.44 7.80
CA PRO A 72 -6.93 0.91 7.52
C PRO A 72 -5.84 1.99 7.65
N PHE A 73 -4.96 1.87 8.65
CA PHE A 73 -3.88 2.84 8.88
C PHE A 73 -2.78 2.72 7.82
N ALA A 74 -2.39 1.49 7.46
CA ALA A 74 -1.43 1.25 6.39
C ALA A 74 -1.95 1.80 5.05
N TYR A 75 -3.26 1.63 4.79
CA TYR A 75 -3.92 2.15 3.60
C TYR A 75 -3.84 3.69 3.52
N ILE A 76 -4.23 4.39 4.60
CA ILE A 76 -4.14 5.87 4.65
C ILE A 76 -2.71 6.33 4.41
N LEU A 77 -1.71 5.72 5.07
CA LEU A 77 -0.32 6.10 4.89
C LEU A 77 0.18 5.86 3.47
N GLY A 78 -0.19 4.73 2.86
CA GLY A 78 0.12 4.43 1.47
C GLY A 78 -0.45 5.48 0.50
N ASP A 79 -1.72 5.85 0.70
CA ASP A 79 -2.40 6.87 -0.11
C ASP A 79 -1.72 8.23 0.05
N VAL A 80 -1.44 8.66 1.29
CA VAL A 80 -0.72 9.91 1.59
C VAL A 80 0.65 9.93 0.92
N ILE A 81 1.43 8.85 1.03
CA ILE A 81 2.76 8.81 0.42
C ILE A 81 2.66 8.89 -1.11
N SER A 82 1.71 8.16 -1.70
CA SER A 82 1.53 8.11 -3.15
C SER A 82 1.08 9.43 -3.75
N GLU A 83 0.23 10.17 -3.05
CA GLU A 83 -0.33 11.43 -3.51
C GLU A 83 0.66 12.60 -3.35
N ILE A 84 1.50 12.59 -2.30
CA ILE A 84 2.38 13.72 -1.96
C ILE A 84 3.77 13.58 -2.60
N TYR A 85 4.34 12.37 -2.54
CA TYR A 85 5.70 12.09 -3.03
C TYR A 85 5.71 11.31 -4.35
N GLY A 86 4.53 10.91 -4.82
CA GLY A 86 4.35 10.25 -6.10
C GLY A 86 4.59 8.74 -6.09
N PHE A 87 4.20 8.11 -7.19
CA PHE A 87 4.20 6.66 -7.35
C PHE A 87 5.58 6.00 -7.15
N LYS A 88 6.66 6.65 -7.62
CA LYS A 88 8.02 6.12 -7.48
C LYS A 88 8.41 6.00 -6.00
N MET A 89 8.09 7.01 -5.19
CA MET A 89 8.41 7.01 -3.76
C MET A 89 7.49 6.09 -2.97
N ALA A 90 6.18 6.07 -3.28
CA ALA A 90 5.27 5.09 -2.67
C ALA A 90 5.70 3.64 -2.93
N ARG A 91 6.08 3.30 -4.17
CA ARG A 91 6.61 1.98 -4.50
C ARG A 91 7.88 1.67 -3.69
N LYS A 92 8.80 2.63 -3.59
CA LYS A 92 10.01 2.47 -2.75
C LYS A 92 9.65 2.24 -1.29
N ALA A 93 8.72 3.02 -0.73
CA ALA A 93 8.26 2.89 0.65
C ALA A 93 7.66 1.50 0.93
N ILE A 94 6.85 0.99 0.01
CA ILE A 94 6.27 -0.35 0.12
C ILE A 94 7.36 -1.42 0.11
N PHE A 95 8.29 -1.40 -0.87
CA PHE A 95 9.37 -2.39 -0.93
C PHE A 95 10.30 -2.31 0.28
N THR A 96 10.62 -1.10 0.75
CA THR A 96 11.39 -0.91 1.99
C THR A 96 10.66 -1.50 3.19
N THR A 97 9.36 -1.28 3.31
CA THR A 97 8.53 -1.83 4.39
C THR A 97 8.49 -3.36 4.36
N PHE A 98 8.35 -3.97 3.19
CA PHE A 98 8.43 -5.43 3.06
C PHE A 98 9.81 -5.98 3.39
N ALA A 99 10.89 -5.31 2.95
CA ALA A 99 12.26 -5.70 3.31
C ALA A 99 12.49 -5.64 4.83
N LEU A 100 11.99 -4.59 5.49
CA LEU A 100 12.03 -4.48 6.95
C LEU A 100 11.17 -5.55 7.64
N SER A 101 10.04 -5.93 7.06
CA SER A 101 9.19 -7.01 7.57
C SER A 101 9.88 -8.37 7.48
N VAL A 102 10.59 -8.65 6.38
CA VAL A 102 11.42 -9.85 6.23
C VAL A 102 12.56 -9.83 7.25
N PHE A 103 13.24 -8.70 7.42
CA PHE A 103 14.29 -8.55 8.44
C PHE A 103 13.77 -8.78 9.87
N ALA A 104 12.61 -8.21 10.22
CA ALA A 104 11.98 -8.44 11.51
C ALA A 104 11.63 -9.92 11.71
N SER A 105 11.06 -10.56 10.69
CA SER A 105 10.77 -11.99 10.70
C SER A 105 12.00 -12.87 10.90
N LEU A 106 13.09 -12.57 10.19
CA LEU A 106 14.37 -13.29 10.35
C LEU A 106 14.94 -13.09 11.75
N SER A 107 14.81 -11.88 12.29
CA SER A 107 15.23 -11.56 13.66
C SER A 107 14.49 -12.44 14.67
N TYR A 108 13.16 -12.57 14.56
CA TYR A 108 12.39 -13.46 15.43
C TYR A 108 12.73 -14.94 15.24
N TRP A 109 12.97 -15.37 14.00
CA TRP A 109 13.42 -16.74 13.73
C TRP A 109 14.75 -17.05 14.43
N VAL A 110 15.73 -16.13 14.37
CA VAL A 110 17.01 -16.27 15.10
C VAL A 110 16.78 -16.25 16.61
N ILE A 111 15.94 -15.36 17.13
CA ILE A 111 15.63 -15.29 18.57
C ILE A 111 15.07 -16.63 19.07
N ILE A 112 14.18 -17.25 18.30
CA ILE A 112 13.62 -18.57 18.64
C ILE A 112 14.68 -19.68 18.56
N ALA A 113 15.60 -19.62 17.59
CA ALA A 113 16.63 -20.64 17.40
C ALA A 113 17.75 -20.61 18.45
N LEU A 114 17.93 -19.50 19.16
CA LEU A 114 18.93 -19.37 20.22
C LEU A 114 18.59 -20.25 21.43
N PRO A 115 19.59 -20.77 22.16
CA PRO A 115 19.35 -21.57 23.35
C PRO A 115 18.70 -20.72 24.45
N GLY A 116 17.52 -21.15 24.90
CA GLY A 116 16.83 -20.57 26.05
C GLY A 116 17.34 -21.11 27.38
N PHE A 117 16.87 -20.55 28.48
CA PHE A 117 17.14 -21.10 29.81
C PHE A 117 16.38 -22.43 30.04
N THR A 118 16.98 -23.32 30.83
CA THR A 118 16.47 -24.68 31.08
C THR A 118 15.63 -24.79 32.36
N ASP A 119 15.43 -23.69 33.08
CA ASP A 119 14.51 -23.63 34.21
C ASP A 119 13.05 -23.55 33.72
N ASP A 120 12.09 -23.84 34.59
CA ASP A 120 10.66 -23.89 34.24
C ASP A 120 10.17 -22.58 33.60
N TYR A 121 10.67 -21.44 34.07
CA TYR A 121 10.33 -20.13 33.52
C TYR A 121 10.93 -19.92 32.12
N GLY A 122 12.19 -20.32 31.90
CA GLY A 122 12.84 -20.30 30.59
C GLY A 122 12.11 -21.14 29.55
N ILE A 123 11.75 -22.38 29.91
CA ILE A 123 11.02 -23.31 29.05
C ILE A 123 9.65 -22.74 28.68
N ALA A 124 8.89 -22.22 29.67
CA ALA A 124 7.58 -21.62 29.43
C ALA A 124 7.68 -20.40 28.48
N LYS A 125 8.70 -19.55 28.65
CA LYS A 125 8.92 -18.41 27.75
C LYS A 125 9.30 -18.82 26.34
N GLN A 126 10.15 -19.83 26.19
CA GLN A 126 10.54 -20.34 24.89
C GLN A 126 9.32 -20.88 24.13
N HIS A 127 8.46 -21.65 24.80
CA HIS A 127 7.23 -22.17 24.22
C HIS A 127 6.32 -21.03 23.74
N ALA A 128 6.08 -20.02 24.58
CA ALA A 128 5.26 -18.87 24.23
C ALA A 128 5.80 -18.08 23.02
N LEU A 129 7.12 -17.93 22.91
CA LEU A 129 7.74 -17.27 21.75
C LEU A 129 7.55 -18.08 20.46
N VAL A 130 7.76 -19.39 20.52
CA VAL A 130 7.57 -20.29 19.37
C VAL A 130 6.12 -20.25 18.89
N GLU A 131 5.15 -20.33 19.79
CA GLU A 131 3.73 -20.30 19.43
C GLU A 131 3.30 -18.95 18.86
N ALA A 132 3.73 -17.84 19.47
CA ALA A 132 3.30 -16.51 19.06
C ALA A 132 3.98 -16.02 17.77
N LEU A 133 5.29 -16.27 17.64
CA LEU A 133 6.14 -15.69 16.60
C LEU A 133 6.61 -16.71 15.55
N GLY A 134 6.52 -18.00 15.82
CA GLY A 134 6.85 -19.07 14.87
C GLY A 134 6.09 -19.00 13.54
N PRO A 135 4.80 -18.60 13.51
CA PRO A 135 4.06 -18.42 12.26
C PRO A 135 4.44 -17.15 11.45
N VAL A 136 5.09 -16.17 12.07
CA VAL A 136 5.34 -14.84 11.46
C VAL A 136 6.08 -14.91 10.11
N PRO A 137 7.11 -15.76 9.90
CA PRO A 137 7.76 -15.89 8.60
C PRO A 137 6.80 -16.29 7.47
N GLN A 138 5.86 -17.18 7.75
CA GLN A 138 4.87 -17.59 6.77
C GLN A 138 3.86 -16.48 6.49
N ILE A 139 3.46 -15.71 7.52
CA ILE A 139 2.58 -14.55 7.35
C ILE A 139 3.25 -13.45 6.53
N VAL A 140 4.52 -13.14 6.79
CA VAL A 140 5.28 -12.16 6.00
C VAL A 140 5.41 -12.62 4.54
N LEU A 141 5.67 -13.91 4.32
CA LEU A 141 5.71 -14.49 2.97
C LEU A 141 4.33 -14.39 2.29
N ALA A 142 3.24 -14.70 3.01
CA ALA A 142 1.88 -14.56 2.52
C ALA A 142 1.60 -13.12 2.07
N SER A 143 1.89 -12.14 2.92
CA SER A 143 1.72 -10.71 2.63
C SER A 143 2.52 -10.26 1.41
N LEU A 144 3.76 -10.71 1.27
CA LEU A 144 4.60 -10.36 0.13
C LEU A 144 4.06 -10.93 -1.19
N LEU A 145 3.71 -12.22 -1.21
CA LEU A 145 3.20 -12.90 -2.40
C LEU A 145 1.82 -12.37 -2.81
N ALA A 146 0.94 -12.16 -1.84
CA ALA A 146 -0.36 -11.52 -2.03
C ALA A 146 -0.21 -10.15 -2.68
N PHE A 147 0.62 -9.28 -2.09
CA PHE A 147 0.85 -7.94 -2.59
C PHE A 147 1.41 -7.95 -4.02
N LEU A 148 2.42 -8.78 -4.30
CA LEU A 148 3.02 -8.87 -5.64
C LEU A 148 2.00 -9.34 -6.68
N ALA A 149 1.24 -10.39 -6.38
CA ALA A 149 0.23 -10.92 -7.29
C ALA A 149 -0.94 -9.95 -7.50
N GLY A 150 -1.48 -9.39 -6.41
CA GLY A 150 -2.57 -8.42 -6.44
C GLY A 150 -2.20 -7.16 -7.22
N GLN A 151 -1.02 -6.58 -6.96
CA GLN A 151 -0.51 -5.43 -7.72
C GLN A 151 -0.28 -5.76 -9.19
N THR A 152 0.27 -6.94 -9.49
CA THR A 152 0.52 -7.37 -10.87
C THR A 152 -0.80 -7.49 -11.65
N ILE A 153 -1.80 -8.15 -11.08
CA ILE A 153 -3.12 -8.31 -11.70
C ILE A 153 -3.85 -6.97 -11.83
N ASN A 154 -3.82 -6.13 -10.80
CA ASN A 154 -4.38 -4.79 -10.86
C ASN A 154 -3.78 -4.00 -12.03
N SER A 155 -2.45 -3.94 -12.13
CA SER A 155 -1.76 -3.21 -13.20
C SER A 155 -2.04 -3.80 -14.60
N LEU A 156 -2.08 -5.12 -14.74
CA LEU A 156 -2.39 -5.80 -16.00
C LEU A 156 -3.82 -5.48 -16.48
N ILE A 157 -4.80 -5.57 -15.58
CA ILE A 157 -6.21 -5.27 -15.90
C ILE A 157 -6.34 -3.78 -16.26
N MET A 158 -5.69 -2.89 -15.51
CA MET A 158 -5.70 -1.45 -15.77
C MET A 158 -5.18 -1.12 -17.19
N VAL A 159 -4.07 -1.73 -17.60
CA VAL A 159 -3.48 -1.57 -18.95
C VAL A 159 -4.40 -2.16 -20.03
N ARG A 160 -4.92 -3.37 -19.81
CA ARG A 160 -5.76 -4.07 -20.79
C ARG A 160 -7.11 -3.38 -21.00
N LEU A 161 -7.71 -2.84 -19.94
CA LEU A 161 -8.92 -2.04 -20.07
C LEU A 161 -8.64 -0.67 -20.72
N LYS A 162 -7.47 -0.05 -20.46
CA LYS A 162 -7.06 1.18 -21.18
C LYS A 162 -7.02 0.94 -22.69
N ALA A 163 -6.39 -0.15 -23.10
CA ALA A 163 -6.27 -0.51 -24.51
C ALA A 163 -7.63 -0.75 -25.20
N ARG A 164 -8.64 -1.23 -24.46
CA ARG A 164 -9.98 -1.51 -24.98
C ARG A 164 -10.92 -0.31 -24.96
N GLN A 165 -10.87 0.50 -23.90
CA GLN A 165 -11.89 1.52 -23.61
C GLN A 165 -11.37 2.96 -23.78
N GLY A 166 -10.07 3.11 -24.10
CA GLY A 166 -9.41 4.41 -24.15
C GLY A 166 -9.44 5.13 -22.79
N GLU A 167 -9.47 6.46 -22.83
CA GLU A 167 -9.39 7.30 -21.63
C GLU A 167 -10.75 7.67 -21.04
N ARG A 168 -11.86 7.40 -21.75
CA ARG A 168 -13.21 7.85 -21.38
C ARG A 168 -13.80 7.18 -20.13
N LYS A 169 -13.40 5.96 -19.79
CA LYS A 169 -13.99 5.17 -18.67
C LYS A 169 -12.99 4.92 -17.54
N LEU A 170 -12.28 5.95 -17.09
CA LEU A 170 -11.25 5.84 -16.05
C LEU A 170 -11.77 5.23 -14.74
N TRP A 171 -12.94 5.66 -14.27
CA TRP A 171 -13.52 5.17 -13.00
C TRP A 171 -13.82 3.66 -13.04
N MET A 172 -14.40 3.19 -14.15
CA MET A 172 -14.72 1.77 -14.34
C MET A 172 -13.45 0.90 -14.38
N ARG A 173 -12.36 1.46 -14.90
CA ARG A 173 -11.05 0.81 -14.93
C ARG A 173 -10.42 0.74 -13.54
N LEU A 174 -10.44 1.84 -12.80
CA LEU A 174 -9.90 1.92 -11.45
C LEU A 174 -10.64 0.99 -10.48
N MET A 175 -11.96 0.99 -10.50
CA MET A 175 -12.77 0.13 -9.64
C MET A 175 -12.62 -1.35 -10.01
N GLY A 176 -12.67 -1.67 -11.32
CA GLY A 176 -12.56 -3.04 -11.80
C GLY A 176 -11.18 -3.65 -11.57
N SER A 177 -10.11 -2.90 -11.83
CA SER A 177 -8.75 -3.40 -11.64
C SER A 177 -8.38 -3.53 -10.16
N SER A 178 -8.80 -2.57 -9.34
CA SER A 178 -8.52 -2.58 -7.90
C SER A 178 -9.31 -3.68 -7.19
N GLY A 179 -10.61 -3.85 -7.50
CA GLY A 179 -11.42 -4.91 -6.90
C GLY A 179 -10.89 -6.32 -7.20
N VAL A 180 -10.50 -6.60 -8.45
CA VAL A 180 -9.92 -7.91 -8.81
C VAL A 180 -8.53 -8.08 -8.21
N GLY A 181 -7.70 -7.04 -8.21
CA GLY A 181 -6.39 -7.07 -7.56
C GLY A 181 -6.49 -7.38 -6.07
N GLU A 182 -7.40 -6.72 -5.37
CA GLU A 182 -7.63 -6.89 -3.92
C GLU A 182 -8.21 -8.27 -3.58
N PHE A 183 -9.07 -8.79 -4.45
CA PHE A 183 -9.58 -10.15 -4.29
C PHE A 183 -8.45 -11.18 -4.40
N ILE A 184 -7.57 -11.05 -5.40
CA ILE A 184 -6.45 -11.99 -5.57
C ILE A 184 -5.42 -11.84 -4.46
N ASP A 185 -5.11 -10.61 -4.04
CA ASP A 185 -4.28 -10.35 -2.85
C ASP A 185 -4.83 -11.11 -1.64
N THR A 186 -6.11 -10.87 -1.32
CA THR A 186 -6.77 -11.49 -0.16
C THR A 186 -6.82 -13.01 -0.29
N LEU A 187 -7.12 -13.55 -1.46
CA LEU A 187 -7.18 -14.99 -1.70
C LEU A 187 -5.82 -15.66 -1.45
N ILE A 188 -4.74 -15.09 -2.01
CA ILE A 188 -3.39 -15.63 -1.84
C ILE A 188 -2.96 -15.51 -0.38
N PHE A 189 -3.19 -14.36 0.24
CA PHE A 189 -2.87 -14.16 1.66
C PHE A 189 -3.58 -15.20 2.53
N CYS A 190 -4.91 -15.32 2.40
CA CYS A 190 -5.70 -16.25 3.18
C CYS A 190 -5.29 -17.71 2.93
N THR A 191 -4.95 -18.06 1.69
CA THR A 191 -4.53 -19.44 1.34
C THR A 191 -3.24 -19.83 2.07
N ILE A 192 -2.29 -18.91 2.17
CA ILE A 192 -1.01 -19.16 2.84
C ILE A 192 -1.12 -18.98 4.36
N ALA A 193 -1.93 -18.04 4.83
CA ALA A 193 -2.08 -17.75 6.26
C ALA A 193 -2.97 -18.77 6.99
N ALA A 194 -4.06 -19.23 6.38
CA ALA A 194 -5.05 -20.10 7.02
C ALA A 194 -4.47 -21.32 7.77
N PRO A 195 -3.51 -22.09 7.21
CA PRO A 195 -2.96 -23.26 7.87
C PRO A 195 -2.22 -22.96 9.18
N VAL A 196 -1.65 -21.76 9.32
CA VAL A 196 -0.83 -21.40 10.50
C VAL A 196 -1.58 -20.61 11.56
N ILE A 197 -2.78 -20.12 11.25
CA ILE A 197 -3.61 -19.35 12.18
C ILE A 197 -4.83 -20.14 12.70
N GLY A 198 -4.84 -21.46 12.47
CA GLY A 198 -5.86 -22.37 12.99
C GLY A 198 -7.15 -22.41 12.18
N ILE A 199 -7.15 -21.94 10.93
CA ILE A 199 -8.33 -22.01 10.06
C ILE A 199 -8.41 -23.40 9.46
N VAL A 200 -9.38 -24.18 9.95
CA VAL A 200 -9.63 -25.56 9.53
C VAL A 200 -10.93 -25.67 8.73
N GLY A 201 -10.82 -26.30 7.56
CA GLY A 201 -11.96 -26.60 6.70
C GLY A 201 -12.34 -25.48 5.72
N PHE A 202 -12.98 -25.88 4.62
CA PHE A 202 -13.32 -24.98 3.52
C PHE A 202 -14.30 -23.88 3.92
N GLY A 203 -15.26 -24.15 4.81
CA GLY A 203 -16.25 -23.15 5.25
C GLY A 203 -15.61 -21.98 6.00
N MET A 204 -14.68 -22.27 6.91
CA MET A 204 -13.96 -21.25 7.68
C MET A 204 -13.00 -20.46 6.77
N PHE A 205 -12.33 -21.15 5.85
CA PHE A 205 -11.49 -20.51 4.82
C PHE A 205 -12.29 -19.58 3.91
N ALA A 206 -13.43 -20.03 3.38
CA ALA A 206 -14.29 -19.22 2.52
C ALA A 206 -14.83 -18.00 3.26
N ASN A 207 -15.22 -18.16 4.52
CA ASN A 207 -15.60 -17.05 5.39
C ASN A 207 -14.45 -16.04 5.53
N TYR A 208 -13.25 -16.51 5.85
CA TYR A 208 -12.07 -15.66 6.03
C TYR A 208 -11.73 -14.85 4.76
N VAL A 209 -11.78 -15.48 3.58
CA VAL A 209 -11.55 -14.79 2.30
C VAL A 209 -12.64 -13.75 2.03
N VAL A 210 -13.91 -14.11 2.17
CA VAL A 210 -15.04 -13.21 1.88
C VAL A 210 -15.08 -12.04 2.86
N VAL A 211 -14.97 -12.31 4.16
CA VAL A 211 -14.92 -11.28 5.21
C VAL A 211 -13.72 -10.38 4.99
N GLY A 212 -12.53 -10.93 4.76
CA GLY A 212 -11.31 -10.15 4.53
C GLY A 212 -11.47 -9.23 3.33
N PHE A 213 -11.97 -9.75 2.20
CA PHE A 213 -12.18 -8.97 0.99
C PHE A 213 -13.20 -7.85 1.18
N LEU A 214 -14.37 -8.17 1.76
CA LEU A 214 -15.43 -7.19 2.02
C LEU A 214 -14.97 -6.14 3.02
N TYR A 215 -14.24 -6.53 4.06
CA TYR A 215 -13.68 -5.62 5.04
C TYR A 215 -12.69 -4.64 4.39
N LYS A 216 -11.71 -5.14 3.63
CA LYS A 216 -10.72 -4.28 2.97
C LYS A 216 -11.36 -3.29 2.00
N VAL A 217 -12.26 -3.77 1.15
CA VAL A 217 -12.99 -2.93 0.19
C VAL A 217 -13.91 -1.93 0.92
N GLY A 218 -14.63 -2.37 1.94
CA GLY A 218 -15.52 -1.53 2.73
C GLY A 218 -14.77 -0.42 3.47
N VAL A 219 -13.67 -0.77 4.14
CA VAL A 219 -12.77 0.18 4.81
C VAL A 219 -12.20 1.18 3.82
N GLN A 220 -11.75 0.72 2.64
CA GLN A 220 -11.21 1.61 1.61
C GLN A 220 -12.22 2.70 1.24
N TYR A 221 -13.47 2.33 0.94
CA TYR A 221 -14.50 3.31 0.60
C TYR A 221 -14.89 4.20 1.79
N LEU A 222 -14.99 3.63 2.99
CA LEU A 222 -15.34 4.37 4.21
C LEU A 222 -14.28 5.41 4.57
N LEU A 223 -13.01 5.10 4.34
CA LEU A 223 -11.90 5.97 4.71
C LEU A 223 -11.54 7.02 3.66
N VAL A 224 -12.07 6.98 2.43
CA VAL A 224 -11.88 8.04 1.43
C VAL A 224 -11.99 9.46 2.02
N PRO A 225 -13.07 9.84 2.75
CA PRO A 225 -13.16 11.19 3.34
C PRO A 225 -12.00 11.47 4.31
N VAL A 226 -11.66 10.52 5.19
CA VAL A 226 -10.56 10.68 6.15
C VAL A 226 -9.23 10.84 5.43
N THR A 227 -8.95 9.99 4.45
CA THR A 227 -7.73 10.04 3.63
C THR A 227 -7.62 11.39 2.93
N THR A 228 -8.70 11.92 2.35
CA THR A 228 -8.67 13.24 1.70
C THR A 228 -8.36 14.39 2.67
N LEU A 229 -8.86 14.33 3.91
CA LEU A 229 -8.54 15.31 4.95
C LEU A 229 -7.07 15.24 5.36
N VAL A 230 -6.55 14.03 5.58
CA VAL A 230 -5.14 13.83 5.96
C VAL A 230 -4.21 14.29 4.84
N ILE A 231 -4.49 13.91 3.59
CA ILE A 231 -3.74 14.39 2.41
C ILE A 231 -3.78 15.92 2.35
N GLY A 232 -4.96 16.53 2.52
CA GLY A 232 -5.12 17.98 2.50
C GLY A 232 -4.31 18.68 3.60
N TRP A 233 -4.23 18.08 4.79
CA TRP A 233 -3.40 18.58 5.87
C TRP A 233 -1.92 18.54 5.50
N PHE A 234 -1.40 17.41 5.01
CA PHE A 234 0.01 17.32 4.63
C PHE A 234 0.33 18.24 3.46
N LYS A 235 -0.50 18.31 2.40
CA LYS A 235 -0.28 19.24 1.27
C LYS A 235 -0.11 20.71 1.70
N ARG A 236 -0.76 21.13 2.79
CA ARG A 236 -0.63 22.50 3.36
C ARG A 236 0.62 22.69 4.22
N HIS A 237 1.12 21.64 4.86
CA HIS A 237 2.22 21.71 5.82
C HIS A 237 3.55 21.21 5.26
N GLU A 238 3.53 20.55 4.11
CA GLU A 238 4.70 20.03 3.40
C GLU A 238 5.45 21.20 2.72
N PRO A 239 6.62 21.62 3.24
CA PRO A 239 7.28 22.86 2.78
C PRO A 239 7.70 22.80 1.31
N THR A 240 8.03 21.60 0.84
CA THR A 240 8.45 21.32 -0.54
C THR A 240 7.31 21.06 -1.51
N TYR A 241 6.05 20.95 -1.05
CA TYR A 241 4.89 20.76 -1.93
C TYR A 241 4.32 22.09 -2.44
N ALA A 242 4.44 23.15 -1.63
CA ALA A 242 3.89 24.48 -1.92
C ALA A 242 4.88 25.44 -2.61
N ALA A 243 6.11 25.01 -2.90
CA ALA A 243 7.13 25.78 -3.65
C ALA A 243 6.98 25.61 -5.17
#